data_AF-A0A2J6QNI7-F1
#
_entry.id   AF-A0A2J6QNI7-F1
#
_cell.length_a   1.000
_cell.length_b   1.000
_cell.length_c   1.000
_cell.angle_alpha   90.00
_cell.angle_beta   90.00
_cell.angle_gamma   90.00
#
_symmetry.space_group_name_H-M   'P 1'
#
loop_
_entity.id
_entity.type
_entity.pdbx_description
1 polymer ?
#
loop_
_entity_poly.entity_id
_entity_poly.type
_entity_poly.pdbx_seq_one_letter_code
_entity_poly.pdbx_strand_id
1 'polypeptide(L)'
;MRPRRTNVQENPSLRESSSSPEPEYASNYAKLIKPVVANSAIQDAGNVFYLSELSGMSVLLHDYDYTTSKVHYQFPSDWECRDLLSTGTDDIEVEILRVRGALSLPPKEICDELVNAFFTWVAPIVPIINKTSFMKKYHDPNNPPSILLMQAILLAGSRVCPISSRLYNNGSETSSATLFYQRAKALYDADYEKDRVIIIQSLVLLGWYWEDPGKVTKNVFYWNGLAISIAHGFGMHRSAKDSNLSAEDKRLWKRIWWTLFTRDRAVAAALGRPVHINTQVSDVEMITEDDFIEDGGQMKQVHVQFFLSYVRLSQVLDKIMVDNYSTTSKPNAMVFTKCVQALSDWLQDCPAEVRWDLERYDFWSAYLHCIYQTANCLLYRAYLPTSISRLRSTPRWRPAFQSAEIITSIVKKLMENDELKFTPPFMIYTLSSALIIQIYQLRKGSPIPSEAIKEQISTCMQAVELVAKRWLVATMIHKLVENILGWCIPYVLPQERLEPSGFGISVLASVSDSSTQTTVESGLLREERKEDEGLENGGRKLTPGLKDYMEAALGPIKDYMSKSAEPPRPTGRAAEMGLHFLPEDEELEWDQEAIRTPTSTGLNPALW
;
A
#
# COMPACT_ATOMS: atom_id res chain seq x y z
N MET A 1 -44.93 -68.57 11.58
CA MET A 1 -44.40 -67.83 12.74
C MET A 1 -44.40 -66.34 12.40
N ARG A 2 -45.33 -65.57 13.00
CA ARG A 2 -45.38 -64.10 12.92
C ARG A 2 -44.62 -63.53 14.12
N PRO A 3 -43.73 -62.52 13.97
CA PRO A 3 -43.13 -61.87 15.11
C PRO A 3 -44.05 -60.78 15.69
N ARG A 4 -44.00 -60.68 17.01
CA ARG A 4 -44.86 -59.91 17.92
C ARG A 4 -44.77 -58.39 17.69
N ARG A 5 -45.92 -57.71 17.75
CA ARG A 5 -46.04 -56.28 18.04
C ARG A 5 -45.61 -56.04 19.49
N THR A 6 -44.58 -55.24 19.71
CA THR A 6 -44.31 -54.59 21.00
C THR A 6 -44.92 -53.19 20.95
N ASN A 7 -45.96 -52.98 21.76
CA ASN A 7 -46.51 -51.66 22.07
C ASN A 7 -45.42 -50.83 22.74
N VAL A 8 -44.99 -49.75 22.09
CA VAL A 8 -44.34 -48.64 22.79
C VAL A 8 -45.46 -47.68 23.15
N GLN A 9 -45.72 -47.55 24.45
CA GLN A 9 -46.61 -46.54 25.01
C GLN A 9 -46.05 -45.15 24.64
N GLU A 10 -46.87 -44.34 23.99
CA GLU A 10 -46.65 -42.90 23.89
C GLU A 10 -46.59 -42.33 25.31
N ASN A 11 -45.46 -41.70 25.64
CA ASN A 11 -45.27 -40.95 26.87
C ASN A 11 -45.62 -39.48 26.55
N PRO A 12 -46.75 -38.92 27.00
CA PRO A 12 -47.18 -37.58 26.60
C PRO A 12 -46.59 -36.47 27.49
N SER A 13 -45.35 -36.62 27.97
CA SER A 13 -44.75 -35.72 28.97
C SER A 13 -43.48 -34.99 28.52
N LEU A 14 -43.30 -34.75 27.22
CA LEU A 14 -42.25 -33.87 26.69
C LEU A 14 -42.86 -32.79 25.79
N ARG A 15 -43.93 -32.16 26.28
CA ARG A 15 -44.33 -30.81 25.86
C ARG A 15 -44.18 -29.93 27.09
N GLU A 16 -42.99 -29.36 27.23
CA GLU A 16 -42.66 -28.14 27.97
C GLU A 16 -41.14 -28.12 28.20
N SER A 17 -40.38 -28.04 27.09
CA SER A 17 -39.02 -27.54 27.16
C SER A 17 -39.05 -26.06 26.82
N SER A 18 -39.00 -25.24 27.87
CA SER A 18 -38.54 -23.86 27.89
C SER A 18 -38.27 -23.25 26.51
N SER A 19 -39.19 -22.42 26.01
CA SER A 19 -38.90 -21.50 24.92
C SER A 19 -37.90 -20.47 25.43
N SER A 20 -36.62 -20.83 25.42
CA SER A 20 -35.56 -19.84 25.35
C SER A 20 -35.90 -18.93 24.16
N PRO A 21 -36.02 -17.60 24.34
CA PRO A 21 -36.36 -16.72 23.24
C PRO A 21 -35.39 -17.00 22.10
N GLU A 22 -35.91 -17.31 20.92
CA GLU A 22 -35.07 -17.45 19.74
C GLU A 22 -34.19 -16.21 19.68
N PRO A 23 -32.87 -16.38 19.60
CA PRO A 23 -32.01 -15.23 19.61
C PRO A 23 -32.35 -14.39 18.39
N GLU A 24 -32.59 -13.10 18.61
CA GLU A 24 -33.16 -12.14 17.65
C GLU A 24 -32.46 -12.16 16.28
N TYR A 25 -31.15 -12.48 16.26
CA TYR A 25 -30.39 -12.68 15.03
C TYR A 25 -30.96 -13.80 14.13
N ALA A 26 -31.48 -14.90 14.68
CA ALA A 26 -32.01 -16.02 13.90
C ALA A 26 -33.28 -15.62 13.14
N SER A 27 -34.17 -14.87 13.80
CA SER A 27 -35.36 -14.27 13.17
C SER A 27 -34.96 -13.29 12.06
N ASN A 28 -33.93 -12.49 12.31
CA ASN A 28 -33.37 -11.57 11.34
C ASN A 28 -32.80 -12.31 10.12
N TYR A 29 -31.99 -13.36 10.30
CA TYR A 29 -31.48 -14.18 9.18
C TYR A 29 -32.60 -14.84 8.37
N ALA A 30 -33.70 -15.25 9.01
CA ALA A 30 -34.87 -15.79 8.30
C ALA A 30 -35.57 -14.74 7.41
N LYS A 31 -35.51 -13.45 7.75
CA LYS A 31 -36.05 -12.36 6.90
C LYS A 31 -35.26 -12.19 5.59
N LEU A 32 -33.95 -12.47 5.60
CA LEU A 32 -33.10 -12.34 4.41
C LEU A 32 -33.49 -13.30 3.29
N ILE A 33 -34.08 -14.45 3.62
CA ILE A 33 -34.48 -15.49 2.65
C ILE A 33 -35.81 -15.14 1.96
N LYS A 34 -36.48 -14.04 2.35
CA LYS A 34 -37.76 -13.65 1.75
C LYS A 34 -37.56 -13.09 0.33
N PRO A 35 -38.37 -13.51 -0.68
CA PRO A 35 -38.22 -13.07 -2.07
C PRO A 35 -38.32 -11.55 -2.29
N VAL A 36 -39.03 -10.85 -1.40
CA VAL A 36 -39.21 -9.39 -1.46
C VAL A 36 -37.90 -8.64 -1.14
N VAL A 37 -37.04 -9.21 -0.29
CA VAL A 37 -35.74 -8.62 0.08
C VAL A 37 -34.70 -8.90 -0.99
N ALA A 38 -34.79 -10.06 -1.66
CA ALA A 38 -33.90 -10.41 -2.76
C ALA A 38 -33.98 -9.42 -3.94
N ASN A 39 -35.16 -8.84 -4.21
CA ASN A 39 -35.41 -7.99 -5.37
C ASN A 39 -35.57 -6.48 -5.09
N SER A 40 -35.40 -6.05 -3.85
CA SER A 40 -35.55 -4.63 -3.49
C SER A 40 -34.41 -3.76 -4.07
N ALA A 41 -34.73 -2.51 -4.39
CA ALA A 41 -33.72 -1.51 -4.73
C ALA A 41 -32.79 -1.30 -3.51
N ILE A 42 -31.48 -1.20 -3.77
CA ILE A 42 -30.52 -0.87 -2.71
C ILE A 42 -30.57 0.64 -2.51
N GLN A 43 -31.05 1.08 -1.34
CA GLN A 43 -31.22 2.50 -1.03
C GLN A 43 -29.93 3.11 -0.46
N ASP A 44 -29.14 2.29 0.23
CA ASP A 44 -27.88 2.70 0.86
C ASP A 44 -26.79 1.69 0.50
N ALA A 45 -25.80 2.14 -0.26
CA ALA A 45 -24.65 1.34 -0.66
C ALA A 45 -23.78 0.94 0.54
N GLY A 46 -23.83 1.66 1.66
CA GLY A 46 -23.22 1.27 2.93
C GLY A 46 -23.93 0.11 3.62
N ASN A 47 -25.16 -0.20 3.23
CA ASN A 47 -26.00 -1.20 3.88
C ASN A 47 -26.38 -2.39 2.97
N VAL A 48 -25.36 -2.92 2.28
CA VAL A 48 -25.46 -4.12 1.44
C VAL A 48 -24.95 -5.34 2.19
N PHE A 49 -25.60 -6.49 2.04
CA PHE A 49 -25.06 -7.78 2.43
C PHE A 49 -24.59 -8.56 1.21
N TYR A 50 -23.43 -9.20 1.34
CA TYR A 50 -22.87 -10.08 0.33
C TYR A 50 -23.09 -11.53 0.72
N LEU A 51 -23.57 -12.32 -0.24
CA LEU A 51 -23.68 -13.76 -0.10
C LEU A 51 -22.92 -14.44 -1.23
N SER A 52 -21.85 -15.15 -0.87
CA SER A 52 -21.05 -15.91 -1.82
C SER A 52 -21.79 -17.16 -2.29
N GLU A 53 -21.60 -17.55 -3.55
CA GLU A 53 -22.00 -18.86 -4.09
C GLU A 53 -21.41 -20.03 -3.29
N LEU A 54 -20.28 -19.82 -2.60
CA LEU A 54 -19.69 -20.82 -1.71
C LEU A 54 -20.51 -21.06 -0.44
N SER A 55 -21.36 -20.11 -0.05
CA SER A 55 -22.27 -20.26 1.08
C SER A 55 -23.44 -21.14 0.69
N GLY A 56 -23.74 -22.18 1.46
CA GLY A 56 -24.93 -23.01 1.24
C GLY A 56 -26.25 -22.22 1.31
N MET A 57 -26.23 -21.02 1.91
CA MET A 57 -27.38 -20.10 1.92
C MET A 57 -27.69 -19.51 0.54
N SER A 58 -26.70 -19.42 -0.36
CA SER A 58 -26.92 -18.89 -1.71
C SER A 58 -27.88 -19.77 -2.51
N VAL A 59 -27.76 -21.10 -2.36
CA VAL A 59 -28.65 -22.08 -2.98
C VAL A 59 -30.11 -21.81 -2.60
N LEU A 60 -30.36 -21.52 -1.32
CA LEU A 60 -31.71 -21.23 -0.83
C LEU A 60 -32.30 -19.95 -1.42
N LEU A 61 -31.47 -18.95 -1.75
CA LEU A 61 -31.93 -17.70 -2.38
C LEU A 61 -32.11 -17.85 -3.90
N HIS A 62 -31.24 -18.60 -4.58
CA HIS A 62 -31.34 -18.87 -6.02
C HIS A 62 -32.58 -19.69 -6.39
N ASP A 63 -33.12 -20.51 -5.49
CA ASP A 63 -34.41 -21.19 -5.71
C ASP A 63 -35.59 -20.21 -5.80
N TYR A 64 -35.46 -18.99 -5.26
CA TYR A 64 -36.48 -17.93 -5.33
C TYR A 64 -36.18 -16.85 -6.39
N ASP A 65 -34.91 -16.65 -6.72
CA ASP A 65 -34.45 -15.66 -7.69
C ASP A 65 -33.91 -16.40 -8.92
N TYR A 66 -34.65 -16.38 -10.04
CA TYR A 66 -34.28 -17.04 -11.30
C TYR A 66 -32.98 -16.49 -11.94
N THR A 67 -32.28 -15.57 -11.26
CA THR A 67 -31.00 -15.01 -11.65
C THR A 67 -29.86 -15.64 -10.85
N THR A 68 -29.02 -16.43 -11.51
CA THR A 68 -27.91 -17.17 -10.87
C THR A 68 -26.68 -16.30 -10.57
N SER A 69 -26.71 -15.00 -10.90
CA SER A 69 -25.52 -14.13 -10.88
C SER A 69 -25.55 -13.02 -9.82
N LYS A 70 -26.65 -12.86 -9.09
CA LYS A 70 -26.80 -11.80 -8.09
C LYS A 70 -26.19 -12.23 -6.76
N VAL A 71 -25.28 -11.42 -6.22
CA VAL A 71 -24.59 -11.70 -4.95
C VAL A 71 -24.69 -10.56 -3.93
N HIS A 72 -25.24 -9.42 -4.33
CA HIS A 72 -25.43 -8.23 -3.50
C HIS A 72 -26.91 -7.98 -3.24
N TYR A 73 -27.24 -7.79 -1.97
CA TYR A 73 -28.61 -7.67 -1.52
C TYR A 73 -28.73 -6.58 -0.44
N GLN A 74 -29.90 -5.95 -0.35
CA GLN A 74 -30.17 -4.91 0.64
C GLN A 74 -30.39 -5.54 2.02
N PHE A 75 -29.72 -5.03 3.06
CA PHE A 75 -30.09 -5.41 4.44
C PHE A 75 -31.53 -4.91 4.74
N PRO A 76 -32.38 -5.73 5.40
CA PRO A 76 -33.72 -5.32 5.79
C PRO A 76 -33.67 -4.04 6.63
N SER A 77 -34.60 -3.10 6.39
CA SER A 77 -34.64 -1.80 7.06
C SER A 77 -34.87 -1.90 8.57
N ASP A 78 -35.49 -2.99 9.00
CA ASP A 78 -35.78 -3.38 10.40
C ASP A 78 -34.69 -4.29 10.98
N TRP A 79 -33.60 -4.55 10.23
CA TRP A 79 -32.43 -5.23 10.76
C TRP A 79 -31.66 -4.25 11.64
N GLU A 80 -32.06 -4.18 12.91
CA GLU A 80 -31.17 -3.70 13.96
C GLU A 80 -30.04 -4.72 14.06
N CYS A 81 -28.94 -4.45 13.35
CA CYS A 81 -27.71 -5.19 13.56
C CYS A 81 -27.26 -4.81 14.95
N ARG A 82 -27.79 -5.54 15.96
CA ARG A 82 -27.66 -5.32 17.40
C ARG A 82 -26.77 -4.12 17.66
N ASP A 83 -27.35 -2.96 17.94
CA ASP A 83 -26.61 -1.87 18.53
C ASP A 83 -25.89 -2.49 19.73
N LEU A 84 -24.61 -2.84 19.57
CA LEU A 84 -23.74 -3.20 20.70
C LEU A 84 -23.60 -1.99 21.65
N LEU A 85 -24.16 -0.86 21.23
CA LEU A 85 -24.35 0.42 21.87
C LEU A 85 -25.66 0.52 22.69
N SER A 86 -26.71 -0.27 22.42
CA SER A 86 -28.02 -0.09 23.08
C SER A 86 -28.11 -0.59 24.53
N THR A 87 -26.97 -0.79 25.20
CA THR A 87 -26.92 -1.09 26.65
C THR A 87 -26.09 -0.05 27.39
N GLY A 88 -26.60 1.17 27.55
CA GLY A 88 -26.20 2.12 28.60
C GLY A 88 -24.76 2.65 28.56
N THR A 89 -24.02 2.41 27.48
CA THR A 89 -22.62 2.82 27.25
C THR A 89 -22.46 4.08 26.38
N ASP A 90 -23.53 4.53 25.73
CA ASP A 90 -23.49 5.58 24.70
C ASP A 90 -23.03 6.95 25.20
N ASP A 91 -23.50 7.38 26.38
CA ASP A 91 -23.14 8.68 26.92
C ASP A 91 -21.65 8.75 27.32
N ILE A 92 -21.10 7.65 27.83
CA ILE A 92 -19.69 7.57 28.25
C ILE A 92 -18.78 7.56 27.03
N GLU A 93 -19.13 6.78 26.00
CA GLU A 93 -18.35 6.68 24.78
C GLU A 93 -18.34 8.01 24.00
N VAL A 94 -19.50 8.66 23.89
CA VAL A 94 -19.60 10.00 23.32
C VAL A 94 -18.79 11.02 24.12
N GLU A 95 -18.80 10.95 25.45
CA GLU A 95 -17.98 11.85 26.28
C GLU A 95 -16.48 11.57 26.11
N ILE A 96 -16.05 10.31 26.00
CA ILE A 96 -14.67 9.95 25.66
C ILE A 96 -14.28 10.54 24.30
N LEU A 97 -15.15 10.47 23.30
CA LEU A 97 -14.91 11.05 21.97
C LEU A 97 -14.81 12.59 22.03
N ARG A 98 -15.62 13.26 22.86
CA ARG A 98 -15.52 14.71 23.11
C ARG A 98 -14.20 15.08 23.77
N VAL A 99 -13.80 14.36 24.82
CA VAL A 99 -12.52 14.58 25.52
C VAL A 99 -11.32 14.37 24.59
N ARG A 100 -11.40 13.41 23.66
CA ARG A 100 -10.39 13.20 22.61
C ARG A 100 -10.44 14.25 21.48
N GLY A 101 -11.44 15.14 21.50
CA GLY A 101 -11.69 16.13 20.44
C GLY A 101 -12.11 15.51 19.11
N ALA A 102 -12.54 14.25 19.10
CA ALA A 102 -12.83 13.50 17.88
C ALA A 102 -14.02 14.09 17.10
N LEU A 103 -14.97 14.67 17.82
CA LEU A 103 -16.15 15.35 17.27
C LEU A 103 -15.89 16.81 16.89
N SER A 104 -14.67 17.32 17.11
CA SER A 104 -14.32 18.72 16.87
C SER A 104 -13.59 18.89 15.54
N LEU A 105 -14.00 19.90 14.77
CA LEU A 105 -13.32 20.31 13.53
C LEU A 105 -12.54 21.62 13.75
N PRO A 106 -11.44 21.84 13.01
CA PRO A 106 -10.78 23.15 12.95
C PRO A 106 -11.71 24.28 12.46
N PRO A 107 -11.29 25.55 12.55
CA PRO A 107 -11.93 26.66 11.85
C PRO A 107 -12.19 26.33 10.37
N LYS A 108 -13.28 26.88 9.84
CA LYS A 108 -13.77 26.55 8.49
C LYS A 108 -12.71 26.84 7.43
N GLU A 109 -11.95 27.92 7.59
CA GLU A 109 -10.88 28.33 6.68
C GLU A 109 -9.81 27.24 6.53
N ILE A 110 -9.40 26.64 7.66
CA ILE A 110 -8.44 25.54 7.68
C ILE A 110 -9.06 24.28 7.05
N CYS A 111 -10.33 24.00 7.33
CA CYS A 111 -11.03 22.88 6.72
C CYS A 111 -11.11 23.03 5.19
N ASP A 112 -11.46 24.22 4.70
CA ASP A 112 -11.58 24.54 3.27
C ASP A 112 -10.23 24.33 2.54
N GLU A 113 -9.12 24.81 3.13
CA GLU A 113 -7.78 24.61 2.59
C GLU A 113 -7.39 23.12 2.53
N LEU A 114 -7.65 22.38 3.60
CA LEU A 114 -7.31 20.95 3.70
C LEU A 114 -8.15 20.09 2.76
N VAL A 115 -9.45 20.35 2.67
CA VAL A 115 -10.38 19.67 1.75
C VAL A 115 -9.99 19.98 0.30
N ASN A 116 -9.64 21.23 -0.02
CA ASN A 116 -9.18 21.60 -1.35
C ASN A 116 -7.86 20.90 -1.71
N ALA A 117 -6.91 20.85 -0.77
CA ALA A 117 -5.64 20.14 -0.96
C ALA A 117 -5.87 18.64 -1.18
N PHE A 118 -6.79 18.02 -0.44
CA PHE A 118 -7.19 16.63 -0.63
C PHE A 118 -7.72 16.37 -2.05
N PHE A 119 -8.71 17.14 -2.51
CA PHE A 119 -9.29 16.93 -3.85
C PHE A 119 -8.33 17.28 -4.99
N THR A 120 -7.30 18.10 -4.72
CA THR A 120 -6.30 18.48 -5.71
C THR A 120 -5.21 17.42 -5.85
N TRP A 121 -4.66 16.91 -4.74
CA TRP A 121 -3.44 16.10 -4.75
C TRP A 121 -3.63 14.65 -4.31
N VAL A 122 -4.67 14.35 -3.53
CA VAL A 122 -4.91 13.00 -2.99
C VAL A 122 -5.97 12.27 -3.81
N ALA A 123 -7.13 12.90 -4.03
CA ALA A 123 -8.25 12.28 -4.74
C ALA A 123 -7.91 11.76 -6.15
N PRO A 124 -7.00 12.37 -6.94
CA PRO A 124 -6.61 11.78 -8.24
C PRO A 124 -5.89 10.43 -8.13
N ILE A 125 -5.19 10.19 -7.01
CA ILE A 125 -4.48 8.94 -6.73
C ILE A 125 -5.43 7.94 -6.05
N VAL A 126 -6.37 8.44 -5.25
CA VAL A 126 -7.40 7.65 -4.56
C VAL A 126 -8.80 8.25 -4.78
N PRO A 127 -9.41 7.99 -5.94
CA PRO A 127 -10.69 8.59 -6.33
C PRO A 127 -11.88 7.88 -5.66
N ILE A 128 -11.81 7.71 -4.34
CA ILE A 128 -12.74 6.92 -3.54
C ILE A 128 -13.93 7.73 -3.03
N ILE A 129 -14.00 9.03 -3.32
CA ILE A 129 -15.07 9.93 -2.89
C ILE A 129 -15.64 10.64 -4.11
N ASN A 130 -16.97 10.65 -4.24
CA ASN A 130 -17.64 11.53 -5.20
C ASN A 130 -17.50 12.99 -4.73
N LYS A 131 -16.70 13.78 -5.45
CA LYS A 131 -16.39 15.16 -5.05
C LYS A 131 -17.65 16.01 -5.02
N THR A 132 -18.49 15.86 -6.03
CA THR A 132 -19.69 16.70 -6.18
C THR A 132 -20.71 16.43 -5.07
N SER A 133 -20.97 15.16 -4.78
CA SER A 133 -21.86 14.73 -3.69
C SER A 133 -21.29 15.11 -2.31
N PHE A 134 -19.98 14.97 -2.11
CA PHE A 134 -19.31 15.40 -0.87
C PHE A 134 -19.39 16.91 -0.66
N MET A 135 -19.07 17.73 -1.67
CA MET A 135 -19.05 19.19 -1.52
C MET A 135 -20.45 19.77 -1.32
N LYS A 136 -21.51 19.12 -1.84
CA LYS A 136 -22.91 19.48 -1.53
C LYS A 136 -23.18 19.34 -0.03
N LYS A 137 -22.83 18.20 0.58
CA LYS A 137 -22.96 17.97 2.03
C LYS A 137 -22.06 18.90 2.85
N TYR A 138 -20.82 19.10 2.40
CA TYR A 138 -19.85 19.95 3.10
C TYR A 138 -20.31 21.40 3.25
N HIS A 139 -21.07 21.92 2.27
CA HIS A 139 -21.64 23.26 2.33
C HIS A 139 -23.02 23.33 3.00
N ASP A 140 -23.63 22.19 3.35
CA ASP A 140 -24.94 22.12 4.00
C ASP A 140 -24.78 21.89 5.51
N PRO A 141 -25.02 22.92 6.36
CA PRO A 141 -24.91 22.77 7.80
C PRO A 141 -25.93 21.79 8.40
N ASN A 142 -27.03 21.52 7.70
CA ASN A 142 -28.09 20.63 8.19
C ASN A 142 -27.85 19.17 7.83
N ASN A 143 -26.97 18.90 6.86
CA ASN A 143 -26.63 17.55 6.40
C ASN A 143 -25.13 17.42 6.11
N PRO A 144 -24.27 17.62 7.13
CA PRO A 144 -22.82 17.59 6.95
C PRO A 144 -22.32 16.18 6.60
N PRO A 145 -21.12 16.06 6.00
CA PRO A 145 -20.47 14.78 5.82
C PRO A 145 -20.21 14.07 7.16
N SER A 146 -20.05 12.74 7.10
CA SER A 146 -19.61 11.95 8.25
C SER A 146 -18.38 12.57 8.92
N ILE A 147 -18.41 12.70 10.24
CA ILE A 147 -17.29 13.22 11.02
C ILE A 147 -16.06 12.32 10.92
N LEU A 148 -16.24 10.99 10.83
CA LEU A 148 -15.14 10.05 10.61
C LEU A 148 -14.44 10.33 9.28
N LEU A 149 -15.23 10.45 8.20
CA LEU A 149 -14.72 10.75 6.88
C LEU A 149 -14.04 12.12 6.84
N MET A 150 -14.63 13.11 7.50
CA MET A 150 -14.09 14.45 7.57
C MET A 150 -12.72 14.46 8.24
N GLN A 151 -12.56 13.82 9.41
CA GLN A 151 -11.25 13.71 10.07
C GLN A 151 -10.22 12.97 9.18
N ALA A 152 -10.65 11.94 8.44
CA ALA A 152 -9.77 11.19 7.54
C ALA A 152 -9.34 12.01 6.30
N ILE A 153 -10.23 12.83 5.73
CA ILE A 153 -9.92 13.79 4.66
C ILE A 153 -8.95 14.85 5.18
N LEU A 154 -9.17 15.40 6.37
CA LEU A 154 -8.29 16.40 6.98
C LEU A 154 -6.89 15.83 7.25
N LEU A 155 -6.79 14.58 7.71
CA LEU A 155 -5.51 13.85 7.80
C LEU A 155 -4.80 13.81 6.45
N ALA A 156 -5.46 13.29 5.40
CA ALA A 156 -4.83 13.14 4.10
C ALA A 156 -4.47 14.50 3.46
N GLY A 157 -5.37 15.49 3.57
CA GLY A 157 -5.14 16.86 3.15
C GLY A 157 -3.97 17.52 3.87
N SER A 158 -3.79 17.28 5.16
CA SER A 158 -2.68 17.89 5.93
C SER A 158 -1.29 17.46 5.46
N ARG A 159 -1.17 16.26 4.84
CA ARG A 159 0.10 15.78 4.28
C ARG A 159 0.54 16.54 3.04
N VAL A 160 -0.43 17.01 2.25
CA VAL A 160 -0.21 17.67 0.96
C VAL A 160 -0.51 19.17 1.00
N CYS A 161 -0.96 19.68 2.13
CA CYS A 161 -1.22 21.11 2.32
C CYS A 161 0.09 21.83 2.75
N PRO A 162 0.50 22.90 2.04
CA PRO A 162 1.70 23.66 2.39
C PRO A 162 1.60 24.36 3.75
N ILE A 163 0.42 24.86 4.13
CA ILE A 163 0.20 25.81 5.22
C ILE A 163 0.01 25.12 6.59
N SER A 164 -0.56 23.92 6.64
CA SER A 164 -1.06 23.30 7.88
C SER A 164 -0.12 22.24 8.47
N SER A 165 1.12 22.62 8.82
CA SER A 165 2.05 21.65 9.40
C SER A 165 1.78 21.31 10.87
N ARG A 166 1.25 22.25 11.66
CA ARG A 166 1.11 22.10 13.12
C ARG A 166 -0.17 22.74 13.65
N LEU A 167 -0.83 22.06 14.57
CA LEU A 167 -2.02 22.53 15.28
C LEU A 167 -1.81 22.35 16.78
N TYR A 168 -2.40 23.23 17.59
CA TYR A 168 -2.40 23.08 19.04
C TYR A 168 -3.47 22.10 19.48
N ASN A 169 -3.10 21.09 20.27
CA ASN A 169 -4.02 20.14 20.88
C ASN A 169 -3.76 20.08 22.40
N ASN A 170 -4.75 20.42 23.22
CA ASN A 170 -4.68 20.38 24.69
C ASN A 170 -3.41 21.04 25.29
N GLY A 171 -2.97 22.17 24.72
CA GLY A 171 -1.79 22.90 25.19
C GLY A 171 -0.44 22.38 24.70
N SER A 172 -0.40 21.35 23.83
CA SER A 172 0.82 20.83 23.20
C SER A 172 0.77 20.97 21.67
N GLU A 173 1.91 21.36 21.08
CA GLU A 173 2.08 21.44 19.62
C GLU A 173 2.15 20.01 19.05
N THR A 174 1.15 19.62 18.26
CA THR A 174 1.09 18.31 17.62
C THR A 174 1.02 18.50 16.11
N SER A 175 1.63 17.59 15.32
CA SER A 175 1.46 17.64 13.87
C SER A 175 -0.02 17.47 13.51
N SER A 176 -0.52 18.28 12.57
CA SER A 176 -1.93 18.23 12.14
C SER A 176 -2.34 16.80 11.74
N ALA A 177 -1.43 16.10 11.05
CA ALA A 177 -1.62 14.70 10.66
C ALA A 177 -1.81 13.78 11.86
N THR A 178 -1.01 13.91 12.93
CA THR A 178 -1.18 13.08 14.12
C THR A 178 -2.50 13.36 14.83
N LEU A 179 -2.89 14.64 14.91
CA LEU A 179 -4.16 15.04 15.52
C LEU A 179 -5.36 14.42 14.80
N PHE A 180 -5.46 14.63 13.48
CA PHE A 180 -6.59 14.11 12.68
C PHE A 180 -6.61 12.59 12.64
N TYR A 181 -5.44 11.94 12.60
CA TYR A 181 -5.34 10.49 12.71
C TYR A 181 -5.90 9.97 14.04
N GLN A 182 -5.51 10.57 15.16
CA GLN A 182 -5.99 10.14 16.49
C GLN A 182 -7.51 10.32 16.62
N ARG A 183 -8.05 11.42 16.08
CA ARG A 183 -9.50 11.71 16.07
C ARG A 183 -10.27 10.71 15.21
N ALA A 184 -9.85 10.51 13.95
CA ALA A 184 -10.45 9.53 13.05
C ALA A 184 -10.37 8.11 13.62
N LYS A 185 -9.21 7.72 14.18
CA LYS A 185 -9.05 6.41 14.81
C LYS A 185 -9.98 6.23 16.01
N ALA A 186 -10.14 7.26 16.85
CA ALA A 186 -11.04 7.17 18.00
C ALA A 186 -12.50 6.96 17.57
N LEU A 187 -12.95 7.62 16.49
CA LEU A 187 -14.27 7.42 15.91
C LEU A 187 -14.46 6.01 15.35
N TYR A 188 -13.44 5.49 14.66
CA TYR A 188 -13.46 4.13 14.13
C TYR A 188 -13.46 3.07 15.23
N ASP A 189 -12.59 3.21 16.24
CA ASP A 189 -12.51 2.26 17.37
C ASP A 189 -13.79 2.23 18.22
N ALA A 190 -14.58 3.31 18.19
CA ALA A 190 -15.86 3.45 18.89
C ALA A 190 -17.07 3.00 18.05
N ASP A 191 -16.83 2.41 16.86
CA ASP A 191 -17.88 2.03 15.91
C ASP A 191 -18.90 3.15 15.64
N TYR A 192 -18.44 4.41 15.63
CA TYR A 192 -19.31 5.60 15.54
C TYR A 192 -19.98 5.72 14.17
N GLU A 193 -19.28 5.34 13.11
CA GLU A 193 -19.81 5.30 11.74
C GLU A 193 -20.40 3.93 11.44
N LYS A 194 -21.54 3.89 10.74
CA LYS A 194 -22.25 2.66 10.36
C LYS A 194 -22.24 2.40 8.86
N ASP A 195 -22.12 3.44 8.04
CA ASP A 195 -22.00 3.31 6.59
C ASP A 195 -20.63 2.68 6.25
N ARG A 196 -20.64 1.45 5.74
CA ARG A 196 -19.40 0.73 5.46
C ARG A 196 -18.63 1.28 4.26
N VAL A 197 -19.28 1.96 3.32
CA VAL A 197 -18.57 2.68 2.25
C VAL A 197 -17.76 3.81 2.88
N ILE A 198 -18.36 4.56 3.80
CA ILE A 198 -17.67 5.62 4.54
C ILE A 198 -16.54 5.07 5.42
N ILE A 199 -16.76 3.93 6.09
CA ILE A 199 -15.70 3.26 6.87
C ILE A 199 -14.54 2.88 5.96
N ILE A 200 -14.79 2.20 4.83
CA ILE A 200 -13.74 1.80 3.87
C ILE A 200 -12.98 3.02 3.37
N GLN A 201 -13.68 4.08 2.96
CA GLN A 201 -13.07 5.34 2.52
C GLN A 201 -12.15 5.91 3.61
N SER A 202 -12.64 5.96 4.84
CA SER A 202 -11.91 6.50 5.99
C SER A 202 -10.67 5.66 6.33
N LEU A 203 -10.76 4.33 6.25
CA LEU A 203 -9.62 3.42 6.47
C LEU A 203 -8.55 3.57 5.38
N VAL A 204 -8.94 3.71 4.12
CA VAL A 204 -7.99 4.02 3.04
C VAL A 204 -7.23 5.31 3.35
N LEU A 205 -7.95 6.36 3.78
CA LEU A 205 -7.36 7.66 4.12
C LEU A 205 -6.56 7.67 5.43
N LEU A 206 -6.91 6.84 6.42
CA LEU A 206 -6.07 6.58 7.60
C LEU A 206 -4.70 6.04 7.21
N GLY A 207 -4.58 5.38 6.04
CA GLY A 207 -3.31 4.99 5.44
C GLY A 207 -2.37 6.15 5.04
N TRP A 208 -2.81 7.41 5.12
CA TRP A 208 -1.96 8.61 5.00
C TRP A 208 -1.24 8.97 6.30
N TYR A 209 -1.45 8.20 7.36
CA TYR A 209 -0.66 8.29 8.58
C TYR A 209 0.53 7.32 8.54
N TRP A 210 1.75 7.87 8.57
CA TRP A 210 2.98 7.06 8.63
C TRP A 210 4.12 7.80 9.33
N GLU A 211 3.96 8.00 10.64
CA GLU A 211 4.97 8.69 11.48
C GLU A 211 6.05 7.76 12.03
N ASP A 212 5.74 6.48 12.20
CA ASP A 212 6.64 5.51 12.82
C ASP A 212 6.75 4.25 11.94
N PRO A 213 7.91 4.01 11.34
CA PRO A 213 8.11 2.87 10.47
C PRO A 213 8.26 1.53 11.21
N GLY A 214 8.53 1.55 12.53
CA GLY A 214 8.55 0.36 13.38
C GLY A 214 7.16 -0.13 13.76
N LYS A 215 6.13 0.74 13.68
CA LYS A 215 4.75 0.40 14.05
C LYS A 215 4.01 -0.29 12.91
N VAL A 216 4.09 -1.62 12.88
CA VAL A 216 3.37 -2.46 11.91
C VAL A 216 1.85 -2.33 12.02
N THR A 217 1.30 -2.01 13.20
CA THR A 217 -0.14 -1.94 13.47
C THR A 217 -0.79 -0.58 13.18
N LYS A 218 -0.05 0.36 12.60
CA LYS A 218 -0.54 1.74 12.33
C LYS A 218 -0.03 2.32 11.02
N ASN A 219 0.56 1.50 10.16
CA ASN A 219 1.11 1.94 8.88
C ASN A 219 0.12 1.72 7.73
N VAL A 220 0.53 2.14 6.53
CA VAL A 220 -0.30 2.01 5.32
C VAL A 220 -0.70 0.56 5.01
N PHE A 221 0.12 -0.44 5.32
CA PHE A 221 -0.19 -1.86 5.10
C PHE A 221 -1.35 -2.33 5.97
N TYR A 222 -1.32 -1.97 7.25
CA TYR A 222 -2.37 -2.31 8.21
C TYR A 222 -3.73 -1.72 7.82
N TRP A 223 -3.79 -0.42 7.61
CA TRP A 223 -5.06 0.27 7.30
C TRP A 223 -5.64 -0.16 5.95
N ASN A 224 -4.78 -0.40 4.95
CA ASN A 224 -5.20 -0.93 3.66
C ASN A 224 -5.74 -2.37 3.78
N GLY A 225 -5.07 -3.23 4.56
CA GLY A 225 -5.53 -4.60 4.83
C GLY A 225 -6.89 -4.65 5.54
N LEU A 226 -7.13 -3.74 6.49
CA LEU A 226 -8.45 -3.59 7.12
C LEU A 226 -9.51 -3.15 6.11
N ALA A 227 -9.24 -2.12 5.31
CA ALA A 227 -10.16 -1.65 4.28
C ALA A 227 -10.52 -2.77 3.29
N ILE A 228 -9.52 -3.57 2.86
CA ILE A 228 -9.72 -4.74 1.99
C ILE A 228 -10.57 -5.81 2.67
N SER A 229 -10.31 -6.10 3.95
CA SER A 229 -11.06 -7.11 4.70
C SER A 229 -12.54 -6.75 4.80
N ILE A 230 -12.83 -5.48 5.08
CA ILE A 230 -14.19 -4.94 5.11
C ILE A 230 -14.80 -5.00 3.70
N ALA A 231 -14.11 -4.49 2.67
CA ALA A 231 -14.58 -4.53 1.29
C ALA A 231 -14.89 -5.96 0.77
N HIS A 232 -14.08 -6.96 1.16
CA HIS A 232 -14.37 -8.37 0.88
C HIS A 232 -15.65 -8.84 1.57
N GLY A 233 -15.84 -8.48 2.85
CA GLY A 233 -17.06 -8.80 3.61
C GLY A 233 -18.33 -8.22 2.98
N PHE A 234 -18.23 -7.07 2.31
CA PHE A 234 -19.34 -6.42 1.57
C PHE A 234 -19.49 -6.87 0.11
N GLY A 235 -18.63 -7.77 -0.35
CA GLY A 235 -18.70 -8.26 -1.73
C GLY A 235 -18.22 -7.26 -2.78
N MET A 236 -17.45 -6.23 -2.42
CA MET A 236 -16.92 -5.27 -3.41
C MET A 236 -15.92 -5.90 -4.40
N HIS A 237 -15.44 -7.11 -4.10
CA HIS A 237 -14.63 -7.93 -5.01
C HIS A 237 -15.44 -8.62 -6.11
N ARG A 238 -16.77 -8.56 -6.02
CA ARG A 238 -17.69 -9.14 -6.99
C ARG A 238 -18.28 -8.06 -7.88
N SER A 239 -18.56 -8.37 -9.15
CA SER A 239 -19.22 -7.45 -10.07
C SER A 239 -20.56 -6.98 -9.51
N ALA A 240 -20.74 -5.66 -9.44
CA ALA A 240 -22.00 -5.03 -9.06
C ALA A 240 -22.89 -4.75 -10.28
N LYS A 241 -22.55 -5.20 -11.49
CA LYS A 241 -23.28 -4.87 -12.73
C LYS A 241 -24.75 -5.26 -12.66
N ASP A 242 -25.03 -6.47 -12.20
CA ASP A 242 -26.38 -7.02 -12.10
C ASP A 242 -27.03 -6.79 -10.73
N SER A 243 -26.39 -5.99 -9.86
CA SER A 243 -26.98 -5.63 -8.57
C SER A 243 -28.04 -4.53 -8.69
N ASN A 244 -28.81 -4.33 -7.62
CA ASN A 244 -29.81 -3.28 -7.51
C ASN A 244 -29.25 -1.95 -6.97
N LEU A 245 -27.93 -1.75 -6.99
CA LEU A 245 -27.28 -0.48 -6.66
C LEU A 245 -27.62 0.60 -7.70
N SER A 246 -27.59 1.87 -7.26
CA SER A 246 -27.68 2.99 -8.20
C SER A 246 -26.46 3.00 -9.14
N ALA A 247 -26.59 3.64 -10.31
CA ALA A 247 -25.47 3.77 -11.24
C ALA A 247 -24.29 4.55 -10.64
N GLU A 248 -24.58 5.58 -9.82
CA GLU A 248 -23.55 6.34 -9.10
C GLU A 248 -22.79 5.45 -8.11
N ASP A 249 -23.50 4.63 -7.33
CA ASP A 249 -22.88 3.74 -6.34
C ASP A 249 -22.05 2.64 -7.00
N LYS A 250 -22.52 2.06 -8.10
CA LYS A 250 -21.76 1.07 -8.88
C LYS A 250 -20.42 1.64 -9.36
N ARG A 251 -20.44 2.87 -9.87
CA ARG A 251 -19.22 3.59 -10.30
C ARG A 251 -18.29 3.85 -9.12
N LEU A 252 -18.82 4.33 -7.99
CA LEU A 252 -18.05 4.59 -6.78
C LEU A 252 -17.42 3.31 -6.21
N TRP A 253 -18.17 2.22 -6.12
CA TRP A 253 -17.68 0.91 -5.68
C TRP A 253 -16.52 0.42 -6.55
N LYS A 254 -16.64 0.57 -7.87
CA LYS A 254 -15.56 0.21 -8.80
C LYS A 254 -14.32 1.08 -8.57
N ARG A 255 -14.47 2.40 -8.39
CA ARG A 255 -13.36 3.31 -8.03
C ARG A 255 -12.68 2.91 -6.71
N ILE A 256 -13.47 2.53 -5.70
CA ILE A 256 -12.95 2.04 -4.41
C ILE A 256 -12.18 0.74 -4.59
N TRP A 257 -12.74 -0.25 -5.28
CA TRP A 257 -12.10 -1.54 -5.49
C TRP A 257 -10.74 -1.41 -6.19
N TRP A 258 -10.68 -0.67 -7.29
CA TRP A 258 -9.42 -0.46 -8.01
C TRP A 258 -8.42 0.42 -7.26
N THR A 259 -8.89 1.29 -6.36
CA THR A 259 -8.02 2.00 -5.41
C THR A 259 -7.39 1.03 -4.41
N LEU A 260 -8.18 0.12 -3.83
CA LEU A 260 -7.66 -0.91 -2.93
C LEU A 260 -6.65 -1.81 -3.65
N PHE A 261 -6.95 -2.20 -4.90
CA PHE A 261 -6.06 -2.99 -5.75
C PHE A 261 -4.69 -2.33 -5.95
N THR A 262 -4.66 -1.09 -6.45
CA THR A 262 -3.41 -0.37 -6.74
C THR A 262 -2.58 -0.15 -5.48
N ARG A 263 -3.23 0.24 -4.37
CA ARG A 263 -2.55 0.43 -3.08
C ARG A 263 -1.99 -0.86 -2.52
N ASP A 264 -2.71 -1.98 -2.62
CA ASP A 264 -2.24 -3.29 -2.16
C ASP A 264 -0.93 -3.68 -2.87
N ARG A 265 -0.85 -3.49 -4.19
CA ARG A 265 0.36 -3.78 -4.99
C ARG A 265 1.50 -2.83 -4.66
N ALA A 266 1.22 -1.54 -4.58
CA ALA A 266 2.21 -0.53 -4.26
C ALA A 266 2.84 -0.79 -2.88
N VAL A 267 2.02 -1.07 -1.86
CA VAL A 267 2.50 -1.35 -0.51
C VAL A 267 3.25 -2.69 -0.43
N ALA A 268 2.74 -3.73 -1.09
CA ALA A 268 3.41 -5.03 -1.20
C ALA A 268 4.82 -4.89 -1.80
N ALA A 269 4.93 -4.19 -2.94
CA ALA A 269 6.20 -3.93 -3.61
C ALA A 269 7.17 -3.11 -2.73
N ALA A 270 6.65 -2.09 -2.05
CA ALA A 270 7.45 -1.16 -1.25
C ALA A 270 7.98 -1.79 0.05
N LEU A 271 7.16 -2.59 0.71
CA LEU A 271 7.46 -3.16 2.02
C LEU A 271 7.86 -4.64 1.98
N GLY A 272 7.89 -5.26 0.81
CA GLY A 272 8.14 -6.69 0.64
C GLY A 272 7.05 -7.58 1.22
N ARG A 273 5.81 -7.08 1.32
CA ARG A 273 4.70 -7.81 1.97
C ARG A 273 3.90 -8.64 0.95
N PRO A 274 3.20 -9.70 1.40
CA PRO A 274 2.18 -10.35 0.58
C PRO A 274 1.07 -9.36 0.21
N VAL A 275 0.49 -9.55 -0.97
CA VAL A 275 -0.77 -8.89 -1.36
C VAL A 275 -1.94 -9.51 -0.61
N HIS A 276 -2.98 -8.72 -0.34
CA HIS A 276 -4.22 -9.20 0.30
C HIS A 276 -5.28 -9.60 -0.73
N ILE A 277 -5.32 -8.95 -1.90
CA ILE A 277 -6.34 -9.19 -2.92
C ILE A 277 -5.84 -10.25 -3.90
N ASN A 278 -6.49 -11.41 -3.87
CA ASN A 278 -6.34 -12.44 -4.89
C ASN A 278 -7.25 -12.14 -6.09
N THR A 279 -6.64 -11.95 -7.25
CA THR A 279 -7.35 -11.63 -8.50
C THR A 279 -8.20 -12.79 -9.02
N GLN A 280 -7.89 -14.03 -8.65
CA GLN A 280 -8.61 -15.22 -9.13
C GLN A 280 -10.01 -15.38 -8.54
N VAL A 281 -10.31 -14.68 -7.44
CA VAL A 281 -11.63 -14.72 -6.77
C VAL A 281 -12.44 -13.44 -6.98
N SER A 282 -11.89 -12.50 -7.75
CA SER A 282 -12.49 -11.18 -8.00
C SER A 282 -12.92 -11.10 -9.46
N ASP A 283 -14.11 -10.56 -9.73
CA ASP A 283 -14.66 -10.41 -11.09
C ASP A 283 -15.17 -8.99 -11.38
N VAL A 284 -14.74 -8.01 -10.59
CA VAL A 284 -14.99 -6.58 -10.86
C VAL A 284 -14.42 -6.20 -12.22
N GLU A 285 -15.24 -5.52 -13.04
CA GLU A 285 -14.84 -5.09 -14.37
C GLU A 285 -13.72 -4.06 -14.30
N MET A 286 -12.93 -4.01 -15.37
CA MET A 286 -11.90 -2.98 -15.52
C MET A 286 -12.53 -1.58 -15.43
N ILE A 287 -11.87 -0.70 -14.69
CA ILE A 287 -12.30 0.69 -14.56
C ILE A 287 -12.17 1.45 -15.88
N THR A 288 -13.12 2.35 -16.13
CA THR A 288 -13.26 3.14 -17.36
C THR A 288 -13.52 4.61 -17.04
N GLU A 289 -13.49 5.48 -18.06
CA GLU A 289 -13.79 6.92 -17.90
C GLU A 289 -15.22 7.15 -17.39
N ASP A 290 -16.17 6.29 -17.78
CA ASP A 290 -17.57 6.38 -17.36
C ASP A 290 -17.75 6.25 -15.84
N ASP A 291 -16.79 5.62 -15.16
CA ASP A 291 -16.80 5.45 -13.71
C ASP A 291 -16.45 6.74 -12.93
N PHE A 292 -16.07 7.82 -13.64
CA PHE A 292 -15.71 9.12 -13.08
C PHE A 292 -16.73 10.23 -13.38
N ILE A 293 -17.87 9.89 -13.98
CA ILE A 293 -18.96 10.83 -14.25
C ILE A 293 -19.70 11.12 -12.94
N GLU A 294 -19.73 12.40 -12.53
CA GLU A 294 -20.42 12.89 -11.33
C GLU A 294 -21.51 13.93 -11.66
N ASP A 295 -22.55 13.99 -10.83
CA ASP A 295 -23.71 14.88 -11.02
C ASP A 295 -23.39 16.35 -10.68
N GLY A 296 -22.93 17.11 -11.67
CA GLY A 296 -22.65 18.55 -11.55
C GLY A 296 -21.21 18.95 -11.86
N GLY A 297 -20.38 18.02 -12.35
CA GLY A 297 -19.03 18.32 -12.84
C GLY A 297 -18.27 17.07 -13.27
N GLN A 298 -17.26 17.24 -14.12
CA GLN A 298 -16.36 16.16 -14.52
C GLN A 298 -15.01 16.31 -13.84
N MET A 299 -14.41 15.21 -13.40
CA MET A 299 -13.00 15.20 -12.99
C MET A 299 -12.12 15.62 -14.17
N LYS A 300 -10.99 16.28 -13.88
CA LYS A 300 -10.03 16.66 -14.93
C LYS A 300 -9.59 15.41 -15.69
N GLN A 301 -9.58 15.46 -17.02
CA GLN A 301 -9.23 14.32 -17.87
C GLN A 301 -7.87 13.72 -17.51
N VAL A 302 -6.86 14.54 -17.22
CA VAL A 302 -5.53 14.08 -16.78
C VAL A 302 -5.59 13.23 -15.50
N HIS A 303 -6.45 13.57 -14.52
CA HIS A 303 -6.59 12.78 -13.29
C HIS A 303 -7.25 11.42 -13.57
N VAL A 304 -8.24 11.39 -14.46
CA VAL A 304 -8.92 10.15 -14.87
C VAL A 304 -7.93 9.25 -15.60
N GLN A 305 -7.25 9.78 -16.64
CA GLN A 305 -6.25 9.02 -17.40
C GLN A 305 -5.09 8.55 -16.54
N PHE A 306 -4.66 9.35 -15.56
CA PHE A 306 -3.64 8.96 -14.59
C PHE A 306 -4.07 7.72 -13.83
N PHE A 307 -5.27 7.72 -13.23
CA PHE A 307 -5.73 6.61 -12.43
C PHE A 307 -5.96 5.34 -13.27
N LEU A 308 -6.57 5.46 -14.46
CA LEU A 308 -6.75 4.32 -15.38
C LEU A 308 -5.40 3.69 -15.76
N SER A 309 -4.42 4.53 -16.10
CA SER A 309 -3.07 4.08 -16.47
C SER A 309 -2.32 3.47 -15.27
N TYR A 310 -2.52 4.04 -14.08
CA TYR A 310 -1.92 3.52 -12.84
C TYR A 310 -2.50 2.16 -12.44
N VAL A 311 -3.81 1.92 -12.65
CA VAL A 311 -4.43 0.60 -12.47
C VAL A 311 -3.81 -0.43 -13.41
N ARG A 312 -3.69 -0.12 -14.71
CA ARG A 312 -3.04 -1.00 -15.69
C ARG A 312 -1.59 -1.29 -15.33
N LEU A 313 -0.83 -0.27 -14.90
CA LEU A 313 0.55 -0.44 -14.45
C LEU A 313 0.64 -1.33 -13.21
N SER A 314 -0.32 -1.21 -12.29
CA SER A 314 -0.37 -2.04 -11.08
C SER A 314 -0.67 -3.51 -11.41
N GLN A 315 -1.38 -3.82 -12.50
CA GLN A 315 -1.53 -5.20 -12.99
C GLN A 315 -0.20 -5.75 -13.52
N VAL A 316 0.61 -4.93 -14.20
CA VAL A 316 1.96 -5.32 -14.61
C VAL A 316 2.86 -5.53 -13.40
N LEU A 317 2.77 -4.66 -12.38
CA LEU A 317 3.49 -4.79 -11.12
C LEU A 317 3.12 -6.07 -10.37
N ASP A 318 1.84 -6.43 -10.32
CA ASP A 318 1.34 -7.69 -9.76
C ASP A 318 2.00 -8.90 -10.41
N LYS A 319 2.03 -8.94 -11.76
CA LYS A 319 2.71 -9.99 -12.52
C LYS A 319 4.21 -10.06 -12.23
N ILE A 320 4.89 -8.92 -12.15
CA ILE A 320 6.32 -8.87 -11.79
C ILE A 320 6.55 -9.50 -10.41
N MET A 321 5.72 -9.15 -9.42
CA MET A 321 5.83 -9.69 -8.07
C MET A 321 5.55 -11.20 -8.02
N VAL A 322 4.46 -11.66 -8.62
CA VAL A 322 4.08 -13.09 -8.62
C VAL A 322 5.12 -13.93 -9.35
N ASP A 323 5.50 -13.53 -10.57
CA ASP A 323 6.33 -14.37 -11.43
C ASP A 323 7.82 -14.37 -11.01
N ASN A 324 8.31 -13.34 -10.30
CA ASN A 324 9.74 -13.22 -9.98
C ASN A 324 10.06 -13.30 -8.48
N TYR A 325 9.09 -13.08 -7.60
CA TYR A 325 9.34 -13.01 -6.15
C TYR A 325 8.49 -14.00 -5.33
N SER A 326 7.58 -14.76 -5.95
CA SER A 326 6.85 -15.85 -5.29
C SER A 326 7.78 -17.00 -4.88
N THR A 327 7.47 -17.68 -3.78
CA THR A 327 8.22 -18.86 -3.31
C THR A 327 8.13 -20.05 -4.27
N THR A 328 7.09 -20.12 -5.08
CA THR A 328 6.87 -21.19 -6.06
C THR A 328 7.50 -20.89 -7.42
N SER A 329 7.76 -19.62 -7.74
CA SER A 329 8.35 -19.22 -9.01
C SER A 329 9.85 -18.98 -8.87
N LYS A 330 10.59 -19.27 -9.93
CA LYS A 330 12.02 -18.92 -10.03
C LYS A 330 12.22 -17.96 -11.19
N PRO A 331 12.88 -16.81 -10.96
CA PRO A 331 13.28 -15.90 -12.03
C PRO A 331 13.97 -16.67 -13.15
N ASN A 332 13.46 -16.52 -14.37
CA ASN A 332 14.02 -17.15 -15.56
C ASN A 332 13.84 -16.24 -16.78
N ALA A 333 14.59 -16.50 -17.84
CA ALA A 333 14.62 -15.65 -19.02
C ALA A 333 13.25 -15.46 -19.68
N MET A 334 12.40 -16.50 -19.71
CA MET A 334 11.07 -16.40 -20.34
C MET A 334 10.13 -15.50 -19.53
N VAL A 335 10.11 -15.66 -18.20
CA VAL A 335 9.35 -14.79 -17.30
C VAL A 335 9.83 -13.34 -17.44
N PHE A 336 11.14 -13.13 -17.45
CA PHE A 336 11.73 -11.82 -17.66
C PHE A 336 11.23 -11.17 -18.95
N THR A 337 11.34 -11.85 -20.09
CA THR A 337 10.87 -11.33 -21.39
C THR A 337 9.38 -11.00 -21.37
N LYS A 338 8.54 -11.83 -20.73
CA LYS A 338 7.11 -11.56 -20.59
C LYS A 338 6.80 -10.31 -19.76
N CYS A 339 7.58 -10.05 -18.70
CA CYS A 339 7.43 -8.84 -17.89
C CYS A 339 7.95 -7.59 -18.62
N VAL A 340 9.08 -7.70 -19.33
CA VAL A 340 9.61 -6.60 -20.18
C VAL A 340 8.61 -6.24 -21.27
N GLN A 341 8.02 -7.24 -21.94
CA GLN A 341 7.00 -7.01 -22.95
C GLN A 341 5.79 -6.29 -22.35
N ALA A 342 5.28 -6.75 -21.19
CA ALA A 342 4.13 -6.11 -20.54
C ALA A 342 4.40 -4.64 -20.14
N LEU A 343 5.63 -4.32 -19.72
CA LEU A 343 6.03 -2.92 -19.45
C LEU A 343 6.10 -2.11 -20.75
N SER A 344 6.65 -2.69 -21.82
CA SER A 344 6.72 -2.04 -23.14
C SER A 344 5.33 -1.78 -23.71
N ASP A 345 4.42 -2.75 -23.62
CA ASP A 345 3.03 -2.63 -24.08
C ASP A 345 2.32 -1.51 -23.31
N TRP A 346 2.49 -1.47 -21.98
CA TRP A 346 1.94 -0.39 -21.17
C TRP A 346 2.45 1.00 -21.60
N LEU A 347 3.75 1.12 -21.93
CA LEU A 347 4.32 2.38 -22.38
C LEU A 347 3.80 2.80 -23.76
N GLN A 348 3.57 1.85 -24.66
CA GLN A 348 3.01 2.08 -26.00
C GLN A 348 1.54 2.51 -25.92
N ASP A 349 0.77 1.90 -25.03
CA ASP A 349 -0.65 2.17 -24.81
C ASP A 349 -0.90 3.38 -23.88
N CYS A 350 0.15 4.03 -23.38
CA CYS A 350 0.06 5.17 -22.48
C CYS A 350 -0.58 6.38 -23.19
N PRO A 351 -1.70 6.93 -22.68
CA PRO A 351 -2.38 8.08 -23.28
C PRO A 351 -1.48 9.32 -23.35
N ALA A 352 -1.67 10.15 -24.38
CA ALA A 352 -0.83 11.33 -24.62
C ALA A 352 -0.91 12.35 -23.48
N GLU A 353 -2.02 12.40 -22.76
CA GLU A 353 -2.29 13.30 -21.63
C GLU A 353 -1.43 13.01 -20.41
N VAL A 354 -1.02 11.76 -20.20
CA VAL A 354 -0.23 11.31 -19.04
C VAL A 354 1.15 10.78 -19.42
N ARG A 355 1.53 10.95 -20.69
CA ARG A 355 2.83 10.56 -21.20
C ARG A 355 3.89 11.58 -20.78
N TRP A 356 4.92 11.11 -20.10
CA TRP A 356 6.04 11.95 -19.68
C TRP A 356 6.84 12.48 -20.87
N ASP A 357 7.06 13.79 -20.85
CA ASP A 357 7.90 14.53 -21.80
C ASP A 357 8.62 15.64 -21.02
N LEU A 358 9.91 15.83 -21.30
CA LEU A 358 10.72 16.86 -20.65
C LEU A 358 10.27 18.28 -21.03
N GLU A 359 9.74 18.46 -22.24
CA GLU A 359 9.30 19.78 -22.73
C GLU A 359 7.89 20.14 -22.24
N ARG A 360 7.02 19.13 -22.08
CA ARG A 360 5.63 19.28 -21.66
C ARG A 360 5.43 18.78 -20.25
N TYR A 361 5.98 19.54 -19.31
CA TYR A 361 5.91 19.20 -17.90
C TYR A 361 4.46 19.12 -17.39
N ASP A 362 4.10 17.97 -16.81
CA ASP A 362 2.91 17.78 -16.01
C ASP A 362 3.25 16.87 -14.82
N PHE A 363 2.76 17.23 -13.63
CA PHE A 363 3.02 16.50 -12.38
C PHE A 363 2.52 15.05 -12.42
N TRP A 364 1.35 14.81 -13.00
CA TRP A 364 0.73 13.48 -13.02
C TRP A 364 1.47 12.56 -13.99
N SER A 365 1.85 13.06 -15.15
CA SER A 365 2.73 12.37 -16.10
C SER A 365 4.07 12.02 -15.43
N ALA A 366 4.69 13.00 -14.77
CA ALA A 366 5.95 12.81 -14.05
C ALA A 366 5.84 11.69 -13.00
N TYR A 367 4.82 11.77 -12.15
CA TYR A 367 4.62 10.83 -11.07
C TYR A 367 4.29 9.42 -11.58
N LEU A 368 3.42 9.30 -12.60
CA LEU A 368 3.09 8.01 -13.21
C LEU A 368 4.32 7.33 -13.80
N HIS A 369 5.18 8.08 -14.51
CA HIS A 369 6.40 7.55 -15.07
C HIS A 369 7.45 7.21 -14.00
N CYS A 370 7.48 7.91 -12.87
CA CYS A 370 8.24 7.48 -11.68
C CYS A 370 7.83 6.08 -11.21
N ILE A 371 6.53 5.76 -11.17
CA ILE A 371 6.02 4.43 -10.81
C ILE A 371 6.43 3.40 -11.88
N TYR A 372 6.32 3.75 -13.18
CA TYR A 372 6.72 2.88 -14.28
C TYR A 372 8.22 2.52 -14.23
N GLN A 373 9.08 3.51 -14.00
CA GLN A 373 10.51 3.26 -13.85
C GLN A 373 10.83 2.47 -12.58
N THR A 374 10.06 2.67 -11.51
CA THR A 374 10.17 1.85 -10.29
C THR A 374 9.86 0.37 -10.56
N ALA A 375 8.83 0.09 -11.37
CA ALA A 375 8.49 -1.28 -11.78
C ALA A 375 9.60 -1.92 -12.63
N ASN A 376 10.24 -1.15 -13.53
CA ASN A 376 11.44 -1.59 -14.24
C ASN A 376 12.56 -1.94 -13.26
N CYS A 377 12.93 -1.01 -12.37
CA CYS A 377 13.96 -1.26 -11.35
C CYS A 377 13.67 -2.53 -10.54
N LEU A 378 12.41 -2.75 -10.13
CA LEU A 378 11.99 -3.95 -9.41
C LEU A 378 12.15 -5.23 -10.24
N LEU A 379 11.78 -5.21 -11.52
CA LEU A 379 11.95 -6.36 -12.42
C LEU A 379 13.43 -6.74 -12.55
N TYR A 380 14.28 -5.77 -12.91
CA TYR A 380 15.71 -6.03 -13.07
C TYR A 380 16.35 -6.48 -11.74
N ARG A 381 15.93 -5.91 -10.60
CA ARG A 381 16.43 -6.31 -9.29
C ARG A 381 16.29 -7.81 -9.01
N ALA A 382 15.23 -8.46 -9.49
CA ALA A 382 15.00 -9.90 -9.30
C ALA A 382 16.09 -10.77 -9.93
N TYR A 383 16.81 -10.25 -10.92
CA TYR A 383 17.84 -10.95 -11.67
C TYR A 383 19.25 -10.55 -11.25
N LEU A 384 19.41 -9.62 -10.28
CA LEU A 384 20.73 -9.19 -9.81
C LEU A 384 21.56 -10.42 -9.44
N PRO A 385 22.87 -10.45 -9.76
CA PRO A 385 23.77 -11.50 -9.32
C PRO A 385 23.89 -11.48 -7.79
N THR A 386 22.94 -12.09 -7.10
CA THR A 386 23.12 -12.54 -5.72
C THR A 386 24.05 -13.75 -5.76
N SER A 387 24.76 -14.03 -4.67
CA SER A 387 25.75 -15.12 -4.51
C SER A 387 25.25 -16.53 -4.90
N ILE A 388 24.00 -16.69 -5.35
CA ILE A 388 23.31 -17.93 -5.69
C ILE A 388 23.04 -18.09 -7.22
N SER A 389 23.18 -17.04 -8.05
CA SER A 389 22.94 -17.15 -9.51
C SER A 389 24.24 -17.08 -10.33
N ARG A 390 24.86 -18.25 -10.57
CA ARG A 390 26.04 -18.42 -11.45
C ARG A 390 25.69 -18.95 -12.85
N LEU A 391 24.45 -18.87 -13.30
CA LEU A 391 24.07 -19.37 -14.63
C LEU A 391 23.60 -18.27 -15.59
N ARG A 392 24.57 -17.90 -16.45
CA ARG A 392 24.51 -17.81 -17.92
C ARG A 392 23.44 -16.91 -18.55
N SER A 393 23.95 -16.04 -19.43
CA SER A 393 23.32 -14.87 -20.08
C SER A 393 23.09 -13.69 -19.12
N THR A 394 24.04 -12.74 -19.09
CA THR A 394 23.87 -11.49 -18.36
C THR A 394 22.68 -10.72 -18.93
N PRO A 395 21.64 -10.40 -18.14
CA PRO A 395 20.77 -9.28 -18.49
C PRO A 395 21.68 -8.06 -18.67
N ARG A 396 21.60 -7.36 -19.81
CA ARG A 396 22.27 -6.07 -19.95
C ARG A 396 21.57 -5.14 -18.96
N TRP A 397 22.23 -4.79 -17.86
CA TRP A 397 21.72 -3.96 -16.76
C TRP A 397 21.45 -2.50 -17.14
N ARG A 398 21.82 -2.13 -18.37
CA ARG A 398 21.66 -0.78 -18.93
C ARG A 398 20.23 -0.22 -18.76
N PRO A 399 19.14 -0.97 -19.01
CA PRO A 399 17.80 -0.42 -18.82
C PRO A 399 17.48 -0.09 -17.37
N ALA A 400 17.98 -0.87 -16.39
CA ALA A 400 17.79 -0.53 -14.98
C ALA A 400 18.52 0.77 -14.60
N PHE A 401 19.74 0.95 -15.11
CA PHE A 401 20.50 2.19 -14.92
C PHE A 401 19.78 3.40 -15.56
N GLN A 402 19.28 3.23 -16.78
CA GLN A 402 18.46 4.24 -17.46
C GLN A 402 17.19 4.56 -16.67
N SER A 403 16.50 3.55 -16.13
CA SER A 403 15.33 3.77 -15.27
C SER A 403 15.66 4.61 -14.04
N ALA A 404 16.77 4.32 -13.36
CA ALA A 404 17.22 5.11 -12.21
C ALA A 404 17.59 6.55 -12.60
N GLU A 405 18.27 6.74 -13.73
CA GLU A 405 18.59 8.06 -14.28
C GLU A 405 17.34 8.87 -14.62
N ILE A 406 16.34 8.25 -15.27
CA ILE A 406 15.06 8.90 -15.58
C ILE A 406 14.33 9.28 -14.30
N ILE A 407 14.31 8.41 -13.27
CA ILE A 407 13.74 8.77 -11.96
C ILE A 407 14.46 10.00 -11.40
N THR A 408 15.79 10.05 -11.43
CA THR A 408 16.55 11.21 -10.95
C THR A 408 16.22 12.48 -11.74
N SER A 409 16.11 12.40 -13.06
CA SER A 409 15.74 13.53 -13.92
C SER A 409 14.33 14.06 -13.59
N ILE A 410 13.35 13.17 -13.47
CA ILE A 410 11.98 13.53 -13.08
C ILE A 410 11.97 14.18 -11.70
N VAL A 411 12.63 13.56 -10.72
CA VAL A 411 12.69 14.05 -9.34
C VAL A 411 13.36 15.42 -9.26
N LYS A 412 14.44 15.64 -10.02
CA LYS A 412 15.07 16.96 -10.13
C LYS A 412 14.08 18.00 -10.64
N LYS A 413 13.27 17.65 -11.64
CA LYS A 413 12.23 18.56 -12.15
C LYS A 413 11.13 18.85 -11.12
N LEU A 414 10.70 17.81 -10.38
CA LEU A 414 9.75 17.97 -9.26
C LEU A 414 10.32 18.88 -8.15
N MET A 415 11.64 18.84 -7.90
CA MET A 415 12.32 19.73 -6.95
C MET A 415 12.36 21.17 -7.46
N GLU A 416 12.71 21.38 -8.72
CA GLU A 416 12.74 22.72 -9.35
C GLU A 416 11.38 23.43 -9.26
N ASN A 417 10.28 22.68 -9.35
CA ASN A 417 8.92 23.21 -9.25
C ASN A 417 8.34 23.21 -7.82
N ASP A 418 9.10 22.77 -6.81
CA ASP A 418 8.65 22.62 -5.41
C ASP A 418 7.39 21.74 -5.25
N GLU A 419 7.31 20.66 -6.04
CA GLU A 419 6.16 19.75 -6.10
C GLU A 419 6.38 18.41 -5.41
N LEU A 420 7.61 18.09 -4.98
CA LEU A 420 7.90 16.84 -4.23
C LEU A 420 7.04 16.70 -2.97
N LYS A 421 6.66 17.81 -2.33
CA LYS A 421 5.81 17.84 -1.13
C LYS A 421 4.40 17.29 -1.36
N PHE A 422 3.93 17.24 -2.61
CA PHE A 422 2.61 16.71 -2.98
C PHE A 422 2.63 15.22 -3.29
N THR A 423 3.82 14.61 -3.34
CA THR A 423 3.96 13.20 -3.70
C THR A 423 3.48 12.28 -2.56
N PRO A 424 2.82 11.16 -2.89
CA PRO A 424 2.39 10.19 -1.89
C PRO A 424 3.58 9.37 -1.37
N PRO A 425 3.40 8.58 -0.28
CA PRO A 425 4.50 7.84 0.35
C PRO A 425 5.25 6.88 -0.57
N PHE A 426 4.60 6.40 -1.64
CA PHE A 426 5.24 5.51 -2.61
C PHE A 426 6.46 6.15 -3.30
N MET A 427 6.55 7.49 -3.34
CA MET A 427 7.74 8.20 -3.82
C MET A 427 9.02 7.82 -3.06
N ILE A 428 8.90 7.48 -1.77
CA ILE A 428 10.02 7.01 -0.95
C ILE A 428 10.57 5.68 -1.50
N TYR A 429 9.67 4.81 -1.93
CA TYR A 429 10.04 3.55 -2.57
C TYR A 429 10.66 3.76 -3.96
N THR A 430 10.13 4.69 -4.75
CA THR A 430 10.72 5.09 -6.03
C THR A 430 12.16 5.60 -5.85
N LEU A 431 12.38 6.53 -4.92
CA LEU A 431 13.72 7.09 -4.64
C LEU A 431 14.68 6.02 -4.13
N SER A 432 14.26 5.19 -3.17
CA SER A 432 15.09 4.08 -2.67
C SER A 432 15.44 3.07 -3.78
N SER A 433 14.52 2.78 -4.69
CA SER A 433 14.77 1.89 -5.83
C SER A 433 15.83 2.45 -6.77
N ALA A 434 15.76 3.75 -7.10
CA ALA A 434 16.77 4.42 -7.91
C ALA A 434 18.15 4.42 -7.21
N LEU A 435 18.19 4.78 -5.92
CA LEU A 435 19.42 4.80 -5.10
C LEU A 435 20.09 3.41 -5.06
N ILE A 436 19.32 2.34 -4.86
CA ILE A 436 19.87 0.97 -4.84
C ILE A 436 20.53 0.63 -6.18
N ILE A 437 19.88 0.96 -7.30
CA ILE A 437 20.40 0.67 -8.64
C ILE A 437 21.66 1.52 -8.95
N GLN A 438 21.67 2.80 -8.57
CA GLN A 438 22.81 3.69 -8.76
C GLN A 438 24.02 3.27 -7.91
N ILE A 439 23.80 2.88 -6.64
CA ILE A 439 24.86 2.35 -5.78
C ILE A 439 25.42 1.05 -6.37
N TYR A 440 24.56 0.18 -6.91
CA TYR A 440 25.01 -1.02 -7.62
C TYR A 440 25.84 -0.67 -8.86
N GLN A 441 25.43 0.34 -9.63
CA GLN A 441 26.15 0.81 -10.81
C GLN A 441 27.54 1.33 -10.46
N LEU A 442 27.66 2.14 -9.39
CA LEU A 442 28.92 2.69 -8.91
C LEU A 442 29.91 1.58 -8.53
N ARG A 443 29.43 0.52 -7.89
CA ARG A 443 30.28 -0.61 -7.45
C ARG A 443 30.77 -1.50 -8.57
N LYS A 444 29.99 -1.67 -9.64
CA LYS A 444 30.31 -2.60 -10.72
C LYS A 444 31.42 -2.08 -11.64
N GLY A 445 31.72 -0.79 -11.61
CA GLY A 445 32.53 -0.12 -12.61
C GLY A 445 31.70 0.06 -13.88
N SER A 446 31.37 1.30 -14.20
CA SER A 446 30.53 1.69 -15.35
C SER A 446 31.36 2.50 -16.33
N PRO A 447 31.05 2.48 -17.64
CA PRO A 447 31.65 3.41 -18.61
C PRO A 447 31.27 4.87 -18.35
N ILE A 448 30.20 5.12 -17.59
CA ILE A 448 29.81 6.47 -17.16
C ILE A 448 30.78 6.95 -16.07
N PRO A 449 31.25 8.22 -16.10
CA PRO A 449 32.09 8.78 -15.05
C PRO A 449 31.46 8.57 -13.67
N SER A 450 32.27 8.09 -12.71
CA SER A 450 31.79 7.85 -11.34
C SER A 450 31.18 9.11 -10.72
N GLU A 451 31.63 10.28 -11.14
CA GLU A 451 31.23 11.61 -10.73
C GLU A 451 29.77 11.91 -11.13
N ALA A 452 29.35 11.53 -12.34
CA ALA A 452 27.96 11.70 -12.77
C ALA A 452 27.01 10.82 -11.95
N ILE A 453 27.42 9.59 -11.63
CA ILE A 453 26.62 8.68 -10.78
C ILE A 453 26.52 9.23 -9.35
N LYS A 454 27.62 9.78 -8.81
CA LYS A 454 27.62 10.45 -7.49
C LYS A 454 26.69 11.66 -7.47
N GLU A 455 26.64 12.47 -8.53
CA GLU A 455 25.70 13.59 -8.63
C GLU A 455 24.24 13.13 -8.63
N GLN A 456 23.94 12.04 -9.37
CA GLN A 456 22.61 11.45 -9.39
C GLN A 456 22.19 10.96 -8.00
N ILE A 457 23.09 10.25 -7.29
CA ILE A 457 22.86 9.79 -5.91
C ILE A 457 22.62 10.99 -4.99
N SER A 458 23.43 12.05 -5.08
CA SER A 458 23.27 13.27 -4.29
C SER A 458 21.90 13.92 -4.52
N THR A 459 21.46 14.01 -5.78
CA THR A 459 20.15 14.54 -6.14
C THR A 459 19.02 13.71 -5.52
N CYS A 460 19.08 12.38 -5.61
CA CYS A 460 18.08 11.52 -4.99
C CYS A 460 18.10 11.59 -3.45
N MET A 461 19.26 11.74 -2.83
CA MET A 461 19.38 11.91 -1.38
C MET A 461 18.75 13.23 -0.90
N GLN A 462 18.99 14.35 -1.61
CA GLN A 462 18.33 15.63 -1.35
C GLN A 462 16.81 15.51 -1.49
N ALA A 463 16.33 14.79 -2.52
CA ALA A 463 14.90 14.53 -2.67
C ALA A 463 14.32 13.72 -1.50
N VAL A 464 15.03 12.69 -1.02
CA VAL A 464 14.61 11.92 0.17
C VAL A 464 14.53 12.82 1.40
N GLU A 465 15.49 13.73 1.59
CA GLU A 465 15.48 14.70 2.69
C GLU A 465 14.26 15.64 2.62
N LEU A 466 13.93 16.16 1.43
CA LEU A 466 12.75 17.00 1.23
C LEU A 466 11.45 16.23 1.51
N VAL A 467 11.35 15.00 1.03
CA VAL A 467 10.20 14.11 1.29
C VAL A 467 10.09 13.76 2.78
N ALA A 468 11.22 13.65 3.49
CA ALA A 468 11.26 13.37 4.92
C ALA A 468 10.63 14.47 5.79
N LYS A 469 10.55 15.71 5.30
CA LYS A 469 9.83 16.80 5.98
C LYS A 469 8.33 16.52 6.12
N ARG A 470 7.75 15.70 5.23
CA ARG A 470 6.34 15.31 5.24
C ARG A 470 6.12 13.87 5.68
N TRP A 471 7.07 12.99 5.39
CA TRP A 471 6.99 11.56 5.67
C TRP A 471 8.21 11.12 6.49
N LEU A 472 8.08 11.10 7.82
CA LEU A 472 9.20 10.80 8.73
C LEU A 472 9.89 9.46 8.44
N VAL A 473 9.18 8.48 7.87
CA VAL A 473 9.78 7.22 7.43
C VAL A 473 10.93 7.40 6.41
N ALA A 474 10.89 8.44 5.58
CA ALA A 474 11.98 8.72 4.64
C ALA A 474 13.31 9.05 5.34
N THR A 475 13.28 9.56 6.58
CA THR A 475 14.49 9.78 7.38
C THR A 475 15.24 8.48 7.66
N MET A 476 14.55 7.35 7.82
CA MET A 476 15.22 6.06 7.96
C MET A 476 15.94 5.66 6.68
N ILE A 477 15.29 5.82 5.52
CA ILE A 477 15.89 5.51 4.22
C ILE A 477 17.14 6.36 3.99
N HIS A 478 17.05 7.66 4.28
CA HIS A 478 18.18 8.58 4.19
C HIS A 478 19.38 8.10 5.03
N LYS A 479 19.18 7.88 6.33
CA LYS A 479 20.23 7.40 7.24
C LYS A 479 20.82 6.06 6.81
N LEU A 480 19.98 5.15 6.31
CA LEU A 480 20.42 3.84 5.87
C LEU A 480 21.33 3.96 4.65
N VAL A 481 20.95 4.75 3.65
CA VAL A 481 21.74 4.97 2.43
C VAL A 481 23.03 5.72 2.75
N GLU A 482 22.97 6.75 3.59
CA GLU A 482 24.15 7.49 4.07
C GLU A 482 25.20 6.57 4.71
N ASN A 483 24.77 5.66 5.60
CA ASN A 483 25.65 4.67 6.19
C ASN A 483 26.26 3.72 5.16
N ILE A 484 25.49 3.28 4.16
CA ILE A 484 26.01 2.44 3.07
C ILE A 484 27.06 3.19 2.26
N LEU A 485 26.80 4.46 1.92
CA LEU A 485 27.74 5.27 1.17
C LEU A 485 29.05 5.47 1.96
N GLY A 486 28.96 5.69 3.28
CA GLY A 486 30.12 5.73 4.17
C GLY A 486 30.95 4.44 4.18
N TRP A 487 30.34 3.28 3.96
CA TRP A 487 31.07 2.00 3.79
C TRP A 487 31.62 1.78 2.38
N CYS A 488 30.97 2.34 1.36
CA CYS A 488 31.36 2.15 -0.04
C CYS A 488 32.43 3.13 -0.50
N ILE A 489 32.50 4.29 0.12
CA ILE A 489 33.29 5.43 -0.32
C ILE A 489 34.02 5.99 0.91
N PRO A 490 35.30 5.65 1.14
CA PRO A 490 36.01 6.11 2.34
C PRO A 490 36.15 7.64 2.48
N TYR A 491 35.87 8.44 1.45
CA TYR A 491 36.06 9.90 1.48
C TYR A 491 35.20 10.63 0.42
N VAL A 492 33.89 10.83 0.61
CA VAL A 492 33.13 11.85 -0.16
C VAL A 492 31.93 12.36 0.65
N LEU A 493 32.17 13.12 1.73
CA LEU A 493 31.32 14.23 2.14
C LEU A 493 32.24 15.25 2.82
N PRO A 494 32.22 16.54 2.45
CA PRO A 494 32.87 17.57 3.25
C PRO A 494 32.27 17.53 4.65
N GLN A 495 33.10 17.35 5.66
CA GLN A 495 32.76 17.54 7.07
C GLN A 495 32.55 19.03 7.34
N GLU A 496 31.48 19.62 6.80
CA GLU A 496 30.93 20.81 7.42
C GLU A 496 30.01 20.35 8.55
N ARG A 497 30.47 20.61 9.78
CA ARG A 497 29.71 20.43 11.00
C ARG A 497 28.38 21.15 10.85
N LEU A 498 27.30 20.40 10.66
CA LEU A 498 26.01 20.80 11.19
C LEU A 498 26.14 20.70 12.71
N GLU A 499 26.34 21.85 13.34
CA GLU A 499 25.93 22.09 14.73
C GLU A 499 24.57 21.40 14.96
N PRO A 500 24.38 20.71 16.09
CA PRO A 500 23.12 20.04 16.38
C PRO A 500 22.02 21.10 16.49
N SER A 501 21.31 21.33 15.39
CA SER A 501 20.05 22.06 15.41
C SER A 501 19.09 21.22 16.26
N GLY A 502 18.75 21.77 17.43
CA GLY A 502 17.94 21.12 18.44
C GLY A 502 16.58 20.68 17.91
N PHE A 503 16.50 19.43 17.47
CA PHE A 503 15.29 18.63 17.54
C PHE A 503 15.47 17.67 18.71
N GLY A 504 15.08 18.13 19.90
CA GLY A 504 15.02 17.31 21.10
C GLY A 504 14.04 16.17 20.88
N ILE A 505 14.56 14.96 20.69
CA ILE A 505 13.81 13.74 21.00
C ILE A 505 14.05 13.48 22.49
N SER A 506 13.24 14.10 23.35
CA SER A 506 13.19 13.78 24.78
C SER A 506 11.95 12.95 25.08
N VAL A 507 11.93 11.67 24.70
CA VAL A 507 11.20 10.62 25.42
C VAL A 507 11.91 9.30 25.13
N LEU A 508 12.15 8.50 26.18
CA LEU A 508 12.71 7.13 26.22
C LEU A 508 14.17 6.96 26.68
N ALA A 509 14.58 7.66 27.75
CA ALA A 509 15.62 7.14 28.63
C ALA A 509 15.51 7.70 30.05
N SER A 510 14.69 7.09 30.91
CA SER A 510 14.85 7.22 32.36
C SER A 510 14.05 6.16 33.13
N VAL A 511 14.47 4.89 33.08
CA VAL A 511 14.38 4.00 34.26
C VAL A 511 15.49 2.94 34.14
N SER A 512 16.65 3.21 34.74
CA SER A 512 17.42 2.22 35.50
C SER A 512 18.65 2.89 36.13
N ASP A 513 18.70 2.78 37.46
CA ASP A 513 19.85 2.87 38.34
C ASP A 513 20.47 4.23 38.68
N SER A 514 20.08 4.73 39.86
CA SER A 514 21.09 4.97 40.91
C SER A 514 20.45 4.97 42.30
N SER A 515 20.94 4.06 43.13
CA SER A 515 20.73 3.90 44.56
C SER A 515 21.19 5.10 45.38
N THR A 516 20.35 5.58 46.31
CA THR A 516 20.80 6.14 47.60
C THR A 516 19.82 5.77 48.71
N GLN A 517 20.41 5.30 49.81
CA GLN A 517 19.80 4.78 51.02
C GLN A 517 18.95 5.84 51.75
N THR A 518 17.75 5.46 52.20
CA THR A 518 17.28 5.83 53.56
C THR A 518 16.35 4.75 54.11
N THR A 519 16.76 4.25 55.27
CA THR A 519 16.15 3.29 56.19
C THR A 519 14.68 3.56 56.53
N VAL A 520 13.80 2.58 56.35
CA VAL A 520 12.63 2.37 57.24
C VAL A 520 12.42 0.87 57.41
N GLU A 521 12.50 0.42 58.67
CA GLU A 521 12.23 -0.94 59.13
C GLU A 521 10.76 -1.32 58.94
N SER A 522 10.49 -2.59 58.58
CA SER A 522 9.68 -3.53 59.37
C SER A 522 9.09 -4.67 58.53
N GLY A 523 9.08 -5.88 59.10
CA GLY A 523 8.03 -6.86 58.85
C GLY A 523 8.36 -8.04 57.94
N LEU A 524 8.97 -9.08 58.54
CA LEU A 524 8.83 -10.51 58.24
C LEU A 524 7.72 -10.88 57.23
N LEU A 525 8.06 -11.67 56.21
CA LEU A 525 7.79 -13.12 56.18
C LEU A 525 8.56 -13.78 55.03
N ARG A 526 9.21 -14.89 55.38
CA ARG A 526 10.12 -15.71 54.58
C ARG A 526 9.34 -16.97 54.21
N GLU A 527 9.28 -17.31 52.93
CA GLU A 527 9.06 -18.69 52.51
C GLU A 527 9.78 -18.98 51.19
N GLU A 528 10.18 -20.23 51.06
CA GLU A 528 11.40 -20.69 50.43
C GLU A 528 11.27 -21.05 48.94
N ARG A 529 12.45 -21.15 48.31
CA ARG A 529 12.71 -21.70 46.97
C ARG A 529 11.98 -23.02 46.72
N LYS A 530 11.60 -23.23 45.45
CA LYS A 530 12.08 -24.41 44.69
C LYS A 530 12.11 -24.12 43.19
N GLU A 531 13.25 -24.47 42.62
CA GLU A 531 13.58 -24.53 41.20
C GLU A 531 12.66 -25.53 40.49
N ASP A 532 12.23 -25.21 39.28
CA ASP A 532 12.13 -26.21 38.20
C ASP A 532 12.38 -25.49 36.87
N GLU A 533 13.55 -25.80 36.30
CA GLU A 533 13.93 -25.50 34.93
C GLU A 533 13.17 -26.40 33.96
N GLY A 534 12.79 -25.84 32.81
CA GLY A 534 12.52 -26.63 31.61
C GLY A 534 11.21 -26.30 30.91
N LEU A 535 11.28 -25.36 29.96
CA LEU A 535 10.70 -25.52 28.61
C LEU A 535 11.07 -24.30 27.76
N GLU A 536 11.98 -24.53 26.82
CA GLU A 536 12.51 -23.59 25.85
C GLU A 536 11.42 -23.02 24.92
N ASN A 537 11.39 -21.68 24.85
CA ASN A 537 11.27 -20.84 23.65
C ASN A 537 10.65 -21.45 22.37
N GLY A 538 9.33 -21.48 22.31
CA GLY A 538 8.55 -21.44 21.06
C GLY A 538 8.33 -20.02 20.58
N GLY A 539 9.38 -19.28 20.24
CA GLY A 539 9.29 -17.92 19.71
C GLY A 539 8.73 -17.90 18.28
N ARG A 540 7.41 -17.69 18.12
CA ARG A 540 6.79 -17.36 16.83
C ARG A 540 7.41 -16.06 16.31
N LYS A 541 8.23 -16.15 15.26
CA LYS A 541 8.76 -14.99 14.54
C LYS A 541 7.61 -14.21 13.89
N LEU A 542 7.34 -13.02 14.41
CA LEU A 542 6.55 -11.98 13.75
C LEU A 542 7.22 -11.62 12.42
N THR A 543 6.41 -11.34 11.40
CA THR A 543 6.86 -10.99 10.05
C THR A 543 7.87 -9.83 10.05
N PRO A 544 9.02 -9.93 9.35
CA PRO A 544 10.12 -8.94 9.44
C PRO A 544 9.71 -7.54 8.97
N GLY A 545 10.12 -6.45 9.61
CA GLY A 545 9.82 -5.05 9.23
C GLY A 545 10.53 -4.56 7.95
N LEU A 546 10.23 -3.35 7.47
CA LEU A 546 10.89 -2.74 6.30
C LEU A 546 12.41 -2.68 6.44
N LYS A 547 12.90 -2.42 7.66
CA LYS A 547 14.33 -2.49 8.00
C LYS A 547 14.92 -3.87 7.72
N ASP A 548 14.23 -4.93 8.15
CA ASP A 548 14.68 -6.31 7.96
C ASP A 548 14.67 -6.71 6.47
N TYR A 549 13.71 -6.19 5.69
CA TYR A 549 13.68 -6.36 4.23
C TYR A 549 14.85 -5.67 3.54
N MET A 550 15.16 -4.43 3.94
CA MET A 550 16.31 -3.71 3.40
C MET A 550 17.62 -4.38 3.83
N GLU A 551 17.74 -4.80 5.08
CA GLU A 551 18.88 -5.56 5.57
C GLU A 551 19.01 -6.93 4.89
N ALA A 552 17.92 -7.61 4.56
CA ALA A 552 17.93 -8.85 3.78
C ALA A 552 18.30 -8.62 2.31
N ALA A 553 17.82 -7.53 1.69
CA ALA A 553 18.20 -7.13 0.33
C ALA A 553 19.67 -6.70 0.25
N LEU A 554 20.19 -6.12 1.34
CA LEU A 554 21.59 -5.66 1.46
C LEU A 554 22.51 -6.71 2.10
N GLY A 555 21.98 -7.78 2.68
CA GLY A 555 22.72 -8.84 3.35
C GLY A 555 23.70 -9.54 2.40
N PRO A 556 23.26 -10.00 1.22
CA PRO A 556 24.16 -10.54 0.19
C PRO A 556 25.24 -9.54 -0.24
N ILE A 557 24.95 -8.24 -0.15
CA ILE A 557 25.85 -7.14 -0.50
C ILE A 557 26.90 -6.92 0.62
N LYS A 558 26.51 -7.04 1.90
CA LYS A 558 27.44 -7.04 3.04
C LYS A 558 28.34 -8.27 3.05
N ASP A 559 27.79 -9.45 2.77
CA ASP A 559 28.55 -10.70 2.68
C ASP A 559 29.60 -10.64 1.56
N TYR A 560 29.27 -10.02 0.43
CA TYR A 560 30.22 -9.79 -0.66
C TYR A 560 31.36 -8.84 -0.24
N MET A 561 31.06 -7.76 0.48
CA MET A 561 32.06 -6.82 1.00
C MET A 561 33.00 -7.48 2.02
N SER A 562 32.48 -8.38 2.87
CA SER A 562 33.30 -9.12 3.84
C SER A 562 34.25 -10.12 3.17
N LYS A 563 33.87 -10.67 2.01
CA LYS A 563 34.65 -11.66 1.26
C LYS A 563 35.62 -11.04 0.25
N SER A 564 35.39 -9.79 -0.19
CA SER A 564 36.32 -9.08 -1.09
C SER A 564 37.41 -8.30 -0.34
N ALA A 565 37.41 -8.32 1.01
CA ALA A 565 38.41 -7.66 1.85
C ALA A 565 39.65 -8.52 2.14
N GLU A 566 39.65 -9.81 1.74
CA GLU A 566 40.87 -10.63 1.77
C GLU A 566 41.61 -10.53 0.43
N PRO A 567 42.85 -10.00 0.38
CA PRO A 567 43.66 -10.09 -0.83
C PRO A 567 43.96 -11.58 -1.12
N PRO A 568 44.03 -12.00 -2.40
CA PRO A 568 44.35 -13.38 -2.72
C PRO A 568 45.76 -13.69 -2.18
N ARG A 569 45.86 -14.66 -1.25
CA ARG A 569 47.16 -15.22 -0.88
C ARG A 569 47.75 -15.88 -2.12
N PRO A 570 49.02 -15.57 -2.49
CA PRO A 570 49.65 -16.25 -3.61
C PRO A 570 49.88 -17.70 -3.20
N THR A 571 49.02 -18.60 -3.68
CA THR A 571 49.32 -20.03 -3.66
C THR A 571 50.12 -20.30 -4.92
N GLY A 572 51.42 -20.55 -4.73
CA GLY A 572 52.35 -20.87 -5.80
C GLY A 572 51.93 -22.14 -6.51
N ARG A 573 51.29 -21.99 -7.67
CA ARG A 573 51.18 -23.05 -8.70
C ARG A 573 50.70 -22.56 -10.07
N ALA A 574 50.94 -21.29 -10.41
CA ALA A 574 50.62 -20.71 -11.73
C ALA A 574 51.86 -20.11 -12.42
N ALA A 575 53.04 -20.72 -12.22
CA ALA A 575 54.26 -20.42 -12.97
C ALA A 575 54.59 -21.49 -14.02
N GLU A 576 53.71 -22.48 -14.22
CA GLU A 576 53.88 -23.55 -15.21
C GLU A 576 52.61 -23.67 -16.04
N MET A 577 52.45 -22.77 -17.01
CA MET A 577 51.73 -23.00 -18.28
C MET A 577 51.78 -21.69 -19.06
N GLY A 578 52.80 -21.56 -19.90
CA GLY A 578 52.97 -20.43 -20.80
C GLY A 578 51.80 -20.33 -21.77
N LEU A 579 51.00 -19.28 -21.63
CA LEU A 579 50.07 -18.80 -22.65
C LEU A 579 50.25 -17.28 -22.74
N HIS A 580 50.71 -16.84 -23.90
CA HIS A 580 50.89 -15.45 -24.26
C HIS A 580 49.54 -14.71 -24.27
N PHE A 581 49.48 -13.57 -23.58
CA PHE A 581 48.44 -12.57 -23.76
C PHE A 581 48.75 -11.76 -25.03
N LEU A 582 47.80 -11.71 -25.97
CA LEU A 582 47.75 -10.68 -27.03
C LEU A 582 46.84 -9.53 -26.55
N PRO A 583 47.13 -8.25 -26.87
CA PRO A 583 46.28 -7.12 -26.52
C PRO A 583 45.11 -7.00 -27.50
N GLU A 584 43.89 -6.83 -26.96
CA GLU A 584 42.70 -6.42 -27.72
C GLU A 584 42.71 -4.89 -27.87
N ASP A 585 43.26 -4.41 -28.99
CA ASP A 585 42.91 -3.12 -29.59
C ASP A 585 42.34 -3.42 -30.98
N GLU A 586 41.02 -3.33 -31.13
CA GLU A 586 40.38 -3.14 -32.44
C GLU A 586 39.06 -2.37 -32.25
N GLU A 587 39.12 -1.07 -32.54
CA GLU A 587 37.98 -0.21 -32.81
C GLU A 587 37.25 -0.74 -34.05
N LEU A 588 35.93 -1.00 -33.92
CA LEU A 588 35.04 -1.20 -35.05
C LEU A 588 33.98 -0.11 -35.03
N GLU A 589 34.24 0.94 -35.83
CA GLU A 589 33.24 1.88 -36.31
C GLU A 589 32.09 1.13 -36.99
N TRP A 590 30.85 1.49 -36.66
CA TRP A 590 29.69 1.14 -37.48
C TRP A 590 28.94 2.42 -37.82
N ASP A 591 28.91 2.67 -39.13
CA ASP A 591 28.27 3.77 -39.83
C ASP A 591 26.81 4.01 -39.42
N GLN A 592 26.48 5.29 -39.25
CA GLN A 592 25.13 5.81 -39.19
C GLN A 592 24.55 5.99 -40.61
N GLU A 593 23.95 4.98 -41.20
CA GLU A 593 22.99 5.20 -42.30
C GLU A 593 22.16 3.93 -42.62
N ALA A 594 20.91 3.86 -42.15
CA ALA A 594 19.80 3.16 -42.80
C ALA A 594 18.50 3.22 -41.94
N ILE A 595 17.86 4.39 -41.90
CA ILE A 595 16.42 4.48 -41.64
C ILE A 595 15.72 4.55 -42.99
N ARG A 596 15.32 3.42 -43.56
CA ARG A 596 14.22 3.34 -44.54
C ARG A 596 13.45 2.03 -44.35
N THR A 597 12.14 2.19 -44.28
CA THR A 597 11.07 1.18 -44.16
C THR A 597 11.15 0.07 -45.21
N PRO A 598 10.50 -1.09 -44.95
CA PRO A 598 9.93 -1.85 -46.06
C PRO A 598 8.45 -2.19 -45.86
N THR A 599 7.67 -1.76 -46.85
CA THR A 599 6.36 -2.29 -47.21
C THR A 599 6.45 -3.70 -47.79
N SER A 600 5.37 -4.46 -47.58
CA SER A 600 4.99 -5.79 -48.12
C SER A 600 5.62 -6.26 -49.44
N THR A 601 6.01 -7.55 -49.50
CA THR A 601 5.40 -8.64 -50.31
C THR A 601 6.37 -9.83 -50.48
N GLY A 602 5.84 -11.06 -50.47
CA GLY A 602 6.35 -12.18 -51.27
C GLY A 602 7.19 -13.29 -50.59
N LEU A 603 6.55 -14.45 -50.44
CA LEU A 603 7.04 -15.86 -50.53
C LEU A 603 8.51 -16.06 -50.97
N ASN A 604 9.31 -16.98 -50.41
CA ASN A 604 9.13 -18.45 -50.37
C ASN A 604 10.18 -19.10 -49.40
N PRO A 605 9.99 -20.35 -48.93
CA PRO A 605 10.70 -21.00 -47.82
C PRO A 605 11.81 -21.96 -48.28
N ALA A 606 12.83 -22.13 -47.41
CA ALA A 606 13.97 -23.07 -47.44
C ALA A 606 15.12 -22.31 -46.72
N LEU A 607 15.90 -22.81 -45.76
CA LEU A 607 16.42 -24.13 -45.45
C LEU A 607 17.22 -23.95 -44.14
N TRP A 608 16.98 -24.83 -43.16
CA TRP A 608 17.77 -25.15 -41.94
C TRP A 608 17.89 -24.13 -40.80
#